data_AF-A0A2G8L2B2-F1
#
_entry.id   AF-A0A2G8L2B2-F1
#
_cell.length_a   1.000
_cell.length_b   1.000
_cell.length_c   1.000
_cell.angle_alpha   90.00
_cell.angle_beta   90.00
_cell.angle_gamma   90.00
#
_symmetry.space_group_name_H-M   'P 1'
#
loop_
_entity.id
_entity.type
_entity.pdbx_description
1 polymer ?
#
loop_
_entity_poly.entity_id
_entity_poly.type
_entity_poly.pdbx_seq_one_letter_code
_entity_poly.pdbx_strand_id
1 'polypeptide(L)'
;MSLIFLVSSVIGLPDRSEWPEDVSIPWTSFSVSAPRLFREVIYNLSPSAEDLLKRLLTFDPNIRITAAEALNHSYFKDGDDESDEEDEEEESDEEEEEEEEEVMMMMMMTTMTITMATEMKERQKKQKKRRRVTHRRLPFL
;
A
#
# COMPACT_ATOMS: atom_id res chain seq x y z
N MET A 1 15.07 27.47 -4.95
CA MET A 1 15.61 27.46 -3.58
C MET A 1 16.81 26.52 -3.56
N SER A 2 17.97 27.00 -3.13
CA SER A 2 19.25 26.30 -3.31
C SER A 2 19.40 25.11 -2.36
N LEU A 3 19.92 23.98 -2.86
CA LEU A 3 20.15 22.72 -2.11
C LEU A 3 20.86 22.96 -0.76
N ILE A 4 21.78 23.91 -0.71
CA ILE A 4 22.56 24.23 0.48
C ILE A 4 21.73 24.83 1.63
N PHE A 5 20.61 25.47 1.34
CA PHE A 5 19.70 26.00 2.36
C PHE A 5 18.89 24.88 3.02
N LEU A 6 18.46 23.89 2.24
CA LEU A 6 17.76 22.71 2.74
C LEU A 6 18.67 21.90 3.66
N VAL A 7 19.91 21.69 3.22
CA VAL A 7 20.94 20.99 4.00
C VAL A 7 21.21 21.74 5.30
N SER A 8 21.53 23.04 5.24
CA SER A 8 21.76 23.86 6.45
C SER A 8 20.56 23.90 7.42
N SER A 9 19.33 23.78 6.91
CA SER A 9 18.12 23.76 7.75
C SER A 9 17.86 22.42 8.44
N VAL A 10 18.40 21.31 7.91
CA VAL A 10 18.15 19.95 8.44
C VAL A 10 19.27 19.51 9.37
N ILE A 11 20.54 19.71 8.99
CA ILE A 11 21.71 19.32 9.82
C ILE A 11 22.20 20.44 10.76
N GLY A 12 21.74 21.67 10.57
CA GLY A 12 22.26 22.86 11.27
C GLY A 12 23.44 23.52 10.54
N LEU A 13 23.84 24.72 10.97
CA LEU A 13 25.09 25.33 10.50
C LEU A 13 26.26 24.69 11.26
N PRO A 14 27.36 24.34 10.57
CA PRO A 14 28.61 24.03 11.25
C PRO A 14 29.12 25.27 12.00
N ASP A 15 29.98 25.03 12.99
CA ASP A 15 30.61 26.12 13.73
C ASP A 15 31.45 27.00 12.78
N ARG A 16 31.67 28.26 13.16
CA ARG A 16 32.43 29.20 12.32
C ARG A 16 33.86 28.71 12.05
N SER A 17 34.44 27.92 12.95
CA SER A 17 35.77 27.33 12.80
C SER A 17 35.83 26.19 11.77
N GLU A 18 34.69 25.56 11.46
CA GLU A 18 34.58 24.45 10.49
C GLU A 18 34.19 24.95 9.08
N TRP A 19 33.97 26.26 8.93
CA TRP A 19 33.61 26.86 7.65
C TRP A 19 34.85 27.01 6.74
N PRO A 20 34.83 26.50 5.50
CA PRO A 20 35.96 26.63 4.59
C PRO A 20 36.26 28.10 4.28
N GLU A 21 37.53 28.46 4.18
CA GLU A 21 37.92 29.80 3.71
C GLU A 21 37.66 29.98 2.20
N ASP A 22 37.65 28.87 1.44
CA ASP A 22 37.57 28.82 -0.03
C ASP A 22 36.13 28.80 -0.60
N VAL A 23 35.10 29.09 0.20
CA VAL A 23 33.72 29.15 -0.31
C VAL A 23 33.28 30.57 -0.64
N SER A 24 32.68 30.74 -1.82
CA SER A 24 32.13 32.01 -2.32
C SER A 24 30.95 32.57 -1.50
N ILE A 25 30.44 31.82 -0.53
CA ILE A 25 29.31 32.18 0.31
C ILE A 25 29.77 32.36 1.77
N PRO A 26 29.56 33.54 2.37
CA PRO A 26 29.94 33.78 3.75
C PRO A 26 29.03 32.99 4.71
N TRP A 27 29.59 32.54 5.84
CA TRP A 27 28.86 31.83 6.90
C TRP A 27 27.58 32.57 7.34
N THR A 28 27.61 33.90 7.35
CA THR A 28 26.48 34.78 7.71
C THR A 28 25.30 34.74 6.74
N SER A 29 25.45 34.11 5.56
CA SER A 29 24.35 33.93 4.60
C SER A 29 23.30 32.92 5.07
N PHE A 30 23.57 32.20 6.15
CA PHE A 30 22.65 31.22 6.71
C PHE A 30 22.15 31.69 8.08
N SER A 31 20.86 31.51 8.33
CA SER A 31 20.26 31.76 9.65
C SER A 31 20.66 30.64 10.59
N VAL A 32 21.27 30.99 11.74
CA VAL A 32 21.63 30.05 12.80
C VAL A 32 20.37 29.27 13.20
N SER A 33 20.31 28.00 12.80
CA SER A 33 19.24 27.08 13.16
C SER A 33 19.84 25.98 14.02
N ALA A 34 19.18 25.66 15.13
CA ALA A 34 19.58 24.53 15.95
C ALA A 34 19.47 23.24 15.10
N PRO A 35 20.40 22.29 15.21
CA PRO A 35 20.27 21.00 14.57
C PRO A 35 18.94 20.38 15.01
N ARG A 36 18.09 20.04 14.04
CA ARG A 36 16.86 19.30 14.34
C ARG A 36 17.21 17.83 14.46
N LEU A 37 16.60 17.14 15.40
CA LEU A 37 16.75 15.70 15.46
C LEU A 37 16.06 15.10 14.24
N PHE A 38 16.72 14.19 13.52
CA PHE A 38 16.12 13.56 12.34
C PHE A 38 14.79 12.88 12.66
N ARG A 39 14.63 12.35 13.89
CA ARG A 39 13.38 11.78 14.41
C ARG A 39 12.21 12.77 14.52
N GLU A 40 12.48 14.07 14.61
CA GLU A 40 11.44 15.11 14.62
C GLU A 40 10.95 15.45 13.21
N VAL A 41 11.74 15.13 12.18
CA VAL A 41 11.45 15.44 10.77
C VAL A 41 10.94 14.20 10.02
N ILE A 42 11.49 13.03 10.35
CA ILE A 42 11.16 11.74 9.72
C ILE A 42 10.54 10.86 10.78
N TYR A 43 9.25 10.56 10.62
CA TYR A 43 8.52 9.62 11.46
C TYR A 43 9.02 8.19 11.20
N ASN A 44 9.14 7.36 12.25
CA ASN A 44 9.63 5.97 12.18
C ASN A 44 11.04 5.79 11.57
N LEU A 45 11.97 6.73 11.84
CA LEU A 45 13.35 6.58 11.42
C LEU A 45 14.09 5.54 12.28
N SER A 46 14.56 4.46 11.66
CA SER A 46 15.34 3.43 12.36
C SER A 46 16.71 3.99 12.84
N PRO A 47 17.30 3.42 13.89
CA PRO A 47 18.62 3.86 14.38
C PRO A 47 19.73 3.75 13.32
N SER A 48 19.72 2.71 12.48
CA SER A 48 20.70 2.52 11.41
C SER A 48 20.50 3.53 10.27
N ALA A 49 19.24 3.87 9.96
CA ALA A 49 18.92 4.92 9.00
C ALA A 49 19.35 6.30 9.49
N GLU A 50 19.14 6.59 10.78
CA GLU A 50 19.58 7.84 11.41
C GLU A 50 21.11 7.99 11.34
N ASP A 51 21.86 6.93 11.61
CA ASP A 51 23.33 6.93 11.50
C ASP A 51 23.79 7.18 10.05
N LEU A 52 23.20 6.48 9.10
CA LEU A 52 23.52 6.65 7.68
C LEU A 52 23.26 8.10 7.22
N LEU A 53 22.12 8.69 7.60
CA LEU A 53 21.77 10.07 7.26
C LEU A 53 22.76 11.08 7.86
N LYS A 54 23.20 10.90 9.12
CA LYS A 54 24.22 11.75 9.75
C LYS A 54 25.53 11.73 8.95
N ARG A 55 25.94 10.56 8.48
CA ARG A 55 27.20 10.38 7.74
C ARG A 55 27.12 10.88 6.30
N LEU A 56 25.96 10.73 5.65
CA LEU A 56 25.71 11.26 4.30
C LEU A 56 25.59 12.78 4.26
N LEU A 57 24.95 13.37 5.27
CA LEU A 57 24.68 14.80 5.37
C LEU A 57 25.77 15.54 6.15
N THR A 58 26.97 14.97 6.26
CA THR A 58 28.11 15.66 6.88
C THR A 58 28.58 16.82 6.00
N PHE A 59 28.75 18.00 6.62
CA PHE A 59 29.08 19.24 5.92
C PHE A 59 30.45 19.18 5.24
N ASP A 60 31.50 18.76 5.97
CA ASP A 60 32.84 18.62 5.42
C ASP A 60 32.90 17.43 4.44
N PRO A 61 33.19 17.68 3.14
CA PRO A 61 33.26 16.64 2.12
C PRO A 61 34.36 15.61 2.37
N ASN A 62 35.42 15.95 3.12
CA ASN A 62 36.56 15.06 3.32
C ASN A 62 36.26 13.92 4.30
N ILE A 63 35.31 14.15 5.22
CA ILE A 63 34.89 13.17 6.23
C ILE A 63 33.52 12.56 5.93
N ARG A 64 32.84 13.04 4.89
CA ARG A 64 31.55 12.52 4.43
C ARG A 64 31.73 11.10 3.91
N ILE A 65 30.81 10.21 4.28
CA ILE A 65 30.83 8.83 3.81
C ILE A 65 30.79 8.76 2.27
N THR A 66 31.61 7.89 1.69
CA THR A 66 31.60 7.67 0.24
C THR A 66 30.41 6.84 -0.19
N ALA A 67 30.03 6.89 -1.48
CA ALA A 67 28.92 6.08 -1.99
C ALA A 67 29.15 4.57 -1.79
N ALA A 68 30.39 4.10 -1.95
CA ALA A 68 30.74 2.70 -1.74
C ALA A 68 30.62 2.27 -0.27
N GLU A 69 31.05 3.12 0.66
CA GLU A 69 30.91 2.87 2.10
C GLU A 69 29.44 2.94 2.54
N ALA A 70 28.67 3.88 1.98
CA ALA A 70 27.24 4.02 2.25
C ALA A 70 26.47 2.77 1.85
N LEU A 71 26.74 2.21 0.65
CA LEU A 71 26.13 0.94 0.22
C LEU A 71 26.53 -0.25 1.08
N ASN A 72 27.64 -0.16 1.81
CA ASN A 72 28.14 -1.21 2.69
C ASN A 72 27.72 -0.99 4.16
N HIS A 73 26.84 -0.01 4.42
CA HIS A 73 26.34 0.34 5.75
C HIS A 73 25.36 -0.72 6.29
N SER A 74 25.24 -0.82 7.63
CA SER A 74 24.30 -1.73 8.31
C SER A 74 22.86 -1.55 7.84
N TYR A 75 22.48 -0.32 7.51
CA TYR A 75 21.16 0.01 6.94
C TYR A 75 20.82 -0.80 5.68
N PHE A 76 21.82 -1.21 4.88
CA PHE A 76 21.63 -1.99 3.66
C PHE A 76 22.05 -3.46 3.80
N LYS A 77 22.48 -3.91 4.98
CA LYS A 77 23.10 -5.24 5.20
C LYS A 77 22.23 -6.20 6.01
N ASP A 78 20.94 -6.20 5.71
CA ASP A 78 19.93 -7.09 6.30
C ASP A 78 19.46 -6.65 7.71
N GLY A 79 18.16 -6.27 7.78
CA GLY A 79 17.32 -6.44 8.97
C GLY A 79 17.26 -5.33 10.01
N ASP A 80 17.00 -4.07 9.65
CA ASP A 80 16.25 -3.19 10.58
C ASP A 80 14.75 -3.56 10.50
N ASP A 81 14.42 -4.83 10.74
CA ASP A 81 13.07 -5.34 10.95
C ASP A 81 12.67 -5.04 12.41
N GLU A 82 12.48 -3.76 12.74
CA GLU A 82 11.81 -3.37 13.99
C GLU A 82 10.51 -2.60 13.73
N SER A 83 9.97 -2.61 12.49
CA SER A 83 8.65 -2.03 12.20
C SER A 83 7.65 -2.92 11.46
N ASP A 84 8.02 -4.14 11.06
CA ASP A 84 7.20 -4.94 10.14
C ASP A 84 6.78 -6.31 10.74
N GLU A 85 6.77 -6.47 12.07
CA GLU A 85 6.04 -7.57 12.72
C GLU A 85 4.79 -7.01 13.45
N GLU A 86 3.61 -7.57 13.10
CA GLU A 86 2.22 -7.24 13.51
C GLU A 86 1.60 -6.10 12.66
N ASP A 87 0.88 -6.32 11.55
CA ASP A 87 -0.23 -7.25 11.30
C ASP A 87 -0.22 -7.75 9.83
N GLU A 88 0.60 -8.75 9.49
CA GLU A 88 0.19 -9.67 8.42
C GLU A 88 -0.63 -10.76 9.12
N GLU A 89 -1.91 -10.48 9.32
CA GLU A 89 -2.88 -11.57 9.33
C GLU A 89 -2.70 -12.23 7.95
N GLU A 90 -1.99 -13.37 7.90
CA GLU A 90 -2.22 -14.37 6.87
C GLU A 90 -3.69 -14.82 7.03
N GLU A 91 -4.60 -13.96 6.58
CA GLU A 91 -6.00 -14.28 6.37
C GLU A 91 -6.00 -15.23 5.18
N SER A 92 -6.28 -16.48 5.52
CA SER A 92 -6.08 -17.65 4.71
C SER A 92 -6.76 -17.55 3.35
N ASP A 93 -5.99 -17.83 2.28
CA ASP A 93 -6.48 -18.15 0.94
C ASP A 93 -7.55 -19.28 0.94
N GLU A 94 -7.74 -19.99 2.05
CA GLU A 94 -8.76 -21.02 2.24
C GLU A 94 -10.20 -20.46 2.40
N GLU A 95 -10.37 -19.22 2.89
CA GLU A 95 -11.71 -18.62 3.06
C GLU A 95 -12.27 -18.07 1.74
N GLU A 96 -11.43 -17.51 0.86
CA GLU A 96 -11.87 -17.03 -0.46
C GLU A 96 -12.32 -18.18 -1.39
N GLU A 97 -11.68 -19.35 -1.33
CA GLU A 97 -12.10 -20.52 -2.13
C GLU A 97 -13.44 -21.12 -1.63
N GLU A 98 -13.69 -21.16 -0.31
CA GLU A 98 -14.99 -21.64 0.23
C GLU A 98 -16.16 -20.70 -0.14
N GLU A 99 -15.95 -19.38 -0.11
CA GLU A 99 -16.98 -18.43 -0.55
C GLU A 99 -17.32 -18.59 -2.05
N GLU A 100 -16.31 -18.82 -2.91
CA GLU A 100 -16.54 -19.07 -4.34
C GLU A 100 -17.33 -20.37 -4.57
N GLU A 101 -17.05 -21.45 -3.82
CA GLU A 101 -17.80 -22.69 -3.89
C GLU A 101 -19.25 -22.54 -3.38
N GLU A 102 -19.46 -21.79 -2.28
CA GLU A 102 -20.80 -21.53 -1.74
C GLU A 102 -21.62 -20.65 -2.69
N VAL A 103 -21.02 -19.62 -3.30
CA VAL A 103 -21.65 -18.78 -4.32
C VAL A 103 -21.97 -19.59 -5.57
N MET A 104 -21.07 -20.49 -6.00
CA MET A 104 -21.29 -21.37 -7.14
C MET A 104 -22.42 -22.38 -6.87
N MET A 105 -22.46 -22.96 -5.66
CA MET A 105 -23.54 -23.85 -5.21
C MET A 105 -24.88 -23.11 -5.09
N MET A 106 -24.88 -21.88 -4.57
CA MET A 106 -26.07 -21.02 -4.51
C MET A 106 -26.58 -20.66 -5.91
N MET A 107 -25.68 -20.37 -6.86
CA MET A 107 -26.05 -20.10 -8.24
C MET A 107 -26.60 -21.36 -8.95
N MET A 108 -26.04 -22.54 -8.68
CA MET A 108 -26.54 -23.80 -9.24
C MET A 108 -27.93 -24.19 -8.69
N MET A 109 -28.17 -24.04 -7.39
CA MET A 109 -29.49 -24.28 -6.78
C MET A 109 -30.54 -23.29 -7.29
N THR A 110 -30.16 -22.01 -7.41
CA THR A 110 -31.05 -20.96 -7.91
C THR A 110 -31.39 -21.19 -9.39
N THR A 111 -30.43 -21.59 -10.22
CA THR A 111 -30.69 -21.89 -11.63
C THR A 111 -31.57 -23.12 -11.82
N MET A 112 -31.38 -24.19 -11.03
CA MET A 112 -32.26 -25.37 -11.08
C MET A 112 -33.70 -25.04 -10.67
N THR A 113 -33.90 -24.26 -9.61
CA THR A 113 -35.26 -23.87 -9.16
C THR A 113 -35.97 -22.97 -10.17
N ILE A 114 -35.27 -22.00 -10.74
CA ILE A 114 -35.80 -21.16 -11.83
C ILE A 114 -36.21 -22.04 -13.03
N THR A 115 -35.37 -22.99 -13.41
CA THR A 115 -35.62 -23.90 -14.54
C THR A 115 -36.84 -24.80 -14.30
N MET A 116 -36.96 -25.39 -13.10
CA MET A 116 -38.12 -26.19 -12.74
C MET A 116 -39.41 -25.35 -12.73
N ALA A 117 -39.35 -24.12 -12.20
CA ALA A 117 -40.50 -23.23 -12.17
C ALA A 117 -40.94 -22.77 -13.57
N THR A 118 -39.99 -22.52 -14.49
CA THR A 118 -40.31 -22.19 -15.89
C THR A 118 -40.92 -23.39 -16.60
N GLU A 119 -40.35 -24.59 -16.45
CA GLU A 119 -40.93 -25.83 -16.99
C GLU A 119 -42.34 -26.10 -16.46
N MET A 120 -42.56 -25.93 -15.15
CA MET A 120 -43.89 -26.11 -14.54
C MET A 120 -44.90 -25.09 -15.07
N LYS A 121 -44.50 -23.83 -15.26
CA LYS A 121 -45.35 -22.80 -15.87
C LYS A 121 -45.70 -23.15 -17.31
N GLU A 122 -44.77 -23.70 -18.09
CA GLU A 122 -45.04 -24.19 -19.44
C GLU A 122 -45.97 -25.42 -19.45
N ARG A 123 -45.74 -26.38 -18.55
CA ARG A 123 -46.61 -27.56 -18.38
C ARG A 123 -48.03 -27.13 -18.04
N GLN A 124 -48.21 -26.15 -17.14
CA GLN A 124 -49.54 -25.60 -16.82
C GLN A 124 -50.18 -24.84 -17.98
N LYS A 125 -49.42 -24.04 -18.74
CA LYS A 125 -49.93 -23.36 -19.94
C LYS A 125 -50.39 -24.38 -20.99
N LYS A 126 -49.61 -25.44 -21.24
CA LYS A 126 -49.98 -26.55 -22.14
C LYS A 126 -51.25 -27.24 -21.64
N GLN A 127 -51.39 -27.51 -20.34
CA GLN A 127 -52.57 -28.16 -19.77
C GLN A 127 -53.82 -27.26 -19.78
N LYS A 128 -53.70 -25.96 -19.49
CA LYS A 128 -54.80 -24.98 -19.61
C LYS A 128 -55.24 -24.80 -21.07
N LYS A 129 -54.30 -24.80 -22.03
CA LYS A 129 -54.61 -24.77 -23.47
C LYS A 129 -55.37 -26.04 -23.90
N ARG A 130 -54.94 -27.22 -23.44
CA ARG A 130 -55.65 -28.50 -23.67
C ARG A 130 -57.07 -28.49 -23.09
N ARG A 131 -57.27 -28.00 -21.85
CA ARG A 131 -58.58 -27.89 -21.19
C ARG A 131 -59.53 -26.87 -21.85
N ARG A 132 -59.00 -25.76 -22.40
CA ARG A 132 -59.78 -24.78 -23.16
C ARG A 132 -60.23 -25.31 -24.52
N VAL A 133 -59.41 -26.14 -25.18
CA VAL A 133 -59.76 -26.76 -26.46
C VAL A 133 -60.87 -27.81 -26.28
N THR A 134 -60.85 -28.60 -25.20
CA THR A 134 -61.89 -29.59 -24.90
C THR A 134 -63.23 -28.95 -24.51
N HIS A 135 -63.24 -27.79 -23.84
CA HIS A 135 -64.49 -27.11 -23.46
C HIS A 135 -65.16 -26.35 -24.62
N ARG A 136 -64.46 -26.09 -25.74
CA ARG A 136 -65.03 -25.46 -26.94
C ARG A 136 -65.59 -26.44 -27.97
N ARG A 137 -65.65 -27.75 -27.64
CA ARG A 137 -66.22 -28.80 -28.51
C ARG A 137 -67.43 -29.46 -27.85
N LEU A 138 -68.50 -28.69 -27.66
CA LEU A 138 -69.86 -29.22 -27.69
C LEU A 138 -70.73 -28.20 -28.43
N PRO A 139 -71.08 -28.45 -29.71
CA PRO A 139 -72.14 -27.70 -30.37
C PRO A 139 -73.50 -28.17 -29.86
N PHE A 140 -74.42 -27.20 -29.79
CA PHE A 140 -75.84 -27.33 -29.51
C PHE A 140 -76.49 -28.54 -30.19
N LEU A 141 -77.33 -29.24 -29.43
CA LEU A 141 -78.60 -29.78 -29.91
C LEU A 141 -79.70 -29.15 -29.07
#